data_AF-A0A3B8WHH8-F1
#
_entry.id   AF-A0A3B8WHH8-F1
#
_cell.length_a   1.000
_cell.length_b   1.000
_cell.length_c   1.000
_cell.angle_alpha   90.00
_cell.angle_beta   90.00
_cell.angle_gamma   90.00
#
_symmetry.space_group_name_H-M   'P 1'
#
loop_
_entity.id
_entity.type
_entity.pdbx_description
1 polymer ?
#
loop_
_entity_poly.entity_id
_entity_poly.type
_entity_poly.pdbx_seq_one_letter_code
_entity_poly.pdbx_strand_id
1 'polypeptide(L)' 'MLQYPQIDPVAIALGPLKIHWYGLMYLVGFLAAWWLGRRRAHRLGLNADAVET' A
#
# COMPACT_ATOMS: atom_id res chain seq x y z
N MET A 1 -22.24 20.49 -18.26
CA MET A 1 -21.87 19.06 -18.38
C MET A 1 -20.43 18.90 -17.90
N LEU A 2 -20.20 18.22 -16.78
CA LEU A 2 -18.85 17.94 -16.28
C LEU A 2 -18.29 16.76 -17.08
N GLN A 3 -17.21 16.99 -17.81
CA GLN A 3 -16.56 15.96 -18.61
C GLN A 3 -15.76 15.04 -17.69
N TYR A 4 -16.03 13.73 -17.77
CA TYR A 4 -15.32 12.76 -16.95
C TYR A 4 -13.86 12.71 -17.40
N PRO A 5 -12.89 12.92 -16.50
CA PRO A 5 -11.49 12.84 -16.86
C PRO A 5 -11.14 11.40 -17.25
N GLN A 6 -10.62 11.24 -18.47
CA GLN A 6 -10.12 9.96 -18.98
C GLN A 6 -8.75 9.69 -18.37
N ILE A 7 -8.74 9.16 -17.15
CA ILE A 7 -7.50 8.77 -16.45
C ILE A 7 -7.13 7.36 -16.92
N ASP A 8 -5.91 7.18 -17.42
CA ASP A 8 -5.38 5.86 -17.76
C ASP A 8 -5.30 5.00 -16.49
N PRO A 9 -5.92 3.81 -16.45
CA PRO A 9 -5.90 2.94 -15.27
C PRO A 9 -4.50 2.37 -14.98
N VAL A 10 -3.56 2.43 -15.93
CA VAL A 10 -2.19 1.98 -15.78
C VAL A 10 -1.33 3.10 -15.19
N ALA A 11 -0.79 2.88 -14.00
CA ALA A 11 0.13 3.80 -13.35
C ALA A 11 1.56 3.64 -13.89
N ILE A 12 2.03 2.40 -14.04
CA ILE A 12 3.39 2.08 -14.49
C ILE A 12 3.33 0.83 -15.38
N ALA A 13 3.94 0.89 -16.56
CA ALA A 13 4.08 -0.26 -17.45
C ALA A 13 5.56 -0.69 -17.52
N LEU A 14 5.88 -1.84 -16.92
CA LEU A 14 7.19 -2.48 -17.02
C LEU A 14 7.09 -3.65 -18.01
N GLY A 15 7.20 -3.35 -19.31
CA GLY A 15 7.08 -4.34 -20.38
C GLY A 15 5.75 -5.10 -20.32
N PRO A 16 5.73 -6.42 -20.08
CA PRO A 16 4.48 -7.19 -19.95
C PRO A 16 3.71 -6.92 -18.64
N LEU A 17 4.34 -6.30 -17.65
CA LEU A 17 3.75 -6.06 -16.33
C LEU A 17 3.11 -4.67 -16.27
N LYS A 18 1.79 -4.61 -16.17
CA LYS A 18 1.03 -3.37 -16.00
C LYS A 18 0.60 -3.20 -14.54
N ILE A 19 1.17 -2.21 -13.88
CA ILE A 19 0.78 -1.80 -12.53
C ILE A 19 -0.34 -0.78 -12.68
N HIS A 20 -1.49 -1.10 -12.07
CA HIS A 20 -2.66 -0.23 -12.10
C HIS A 20 -2.76 0.62 -10.84
N TRP A 21 -3.45 1.76 -10.94
CA TRP A 21 -3.65 2.68 -9.81
C TRP A 21 -4.35 2.03 -8.61
N TYR A 22 -5.29 1.12 -8.86
CA TYR A 22 -5.96 0.39 -7.77
C TYR A 22 -4.97 -0.45 -6.96
N GLY A 23 -4.04 -1.13 -7.64
CA GLY A 23 -3.01 -1.94 -7.01
C GLY A 23 -2.04 -1.09 -6.19
N LEU A 24 -1.66 0.07 -6.74
CA LEU A 24 -0.81 1.02 -6.05
C LEU A 24 -1.48 1.57 -4.77
N MET A 25 -2.77 1.90 -4.84
CA MET A 25 -3.54 2.31 -3.66
C MET A 25 -3.55 1.24 -2.57
N TYR A 26 -3.78 -0.03 -2.93
CA TYR A 26 -3.72 -1.12 -1.95
C TYR A 26 -2.33 -1.26 -1.34
N LEU A 27 -1.28 -1.19 -2.15
CA LEU A 27 0.10 -1.27 -1.68
C LEU A 27 0.41 -0.15 -0.67
N VAL A 28 0.06 1.09 -1.01
CA VAL A 28 0.29 2.25 -0.14
C VAL A 28 -0.52 2.12 1.15
N GLY A 29 -1.78 1.73 1.08
CA GLY A 29 -2.63 1.53 2.26
C GLY A 29 -2.09 0.43 3.18
N PHE A 30 -1.66 -0.69 2.61
CA PHE A 30 -1.05 -1.78 3.35
C PHE A 30 0.26 -1.37 4.02
N LEU A 31 1.15 -0.70 3.28
CA LEU A 31 2.42 -0.19 3.82
C LEU A 31 2.20 0.83 4.93
N ALA A 32 1.23 1.73 4.77
CA ALA A 32 0.88 2.71 5.79
C ALA A 32 0.34 2.04 7.07
N ALA A 33 -0.57 1.08 6.92
CA ALA A 33 -1.11 0.32 8.06
C ALA A 33 -0.01 -0.50 8.76
N TRP A 34 0.85 -1.16 7.99
CA TRP A 34 1.98 -1.93 8.50
C TRP A 34 2.98 -1.05 9.24
N TRP A 35 3.34 0.10 8.66
CA TRP A 35 4.27 1.06 9.27
C TRP A 35 3.69 1.65 10.56
N LEU A 36 2.42 2.04 10.54
CA LEU A 36 1.72 2.56 11.73
C LEU A 36 1.63 1.49 12.82
N GLY A 37 1.30 0.25 12.44
CA GLY A 37 1.26 -0.91 13.34
C GLY A 37 2.61 -1.16 14.00
N ARG A 38 3.69 -1.18 13.20
CA ARG A 38 5.06 -1.35 13.70
C ARG A 38 5.51 -0.21 14.60
N ARG A 39 5.18 1.04 14.24
CA ARG A 39 5.47 2.22 15.06
C ARG A 39 4.71 2.19 16.39
N ARG A 40 3.47 1.70 16.39
CA ARG A 40 2.64 1.57 17.60
C ARG A 40 3.08 0.40 18.47
N ALA A 41 3.45 -0.74 17.87
CA ALA A 41 4.01 -1.89 18.57
C ALA A 41 5.31 -1.52 19.29
N HIS A 42 6.21 -0.81 18.61
CA HIS A 42 7.45 -0.29 19.22
C HIS A 42 7.18 0.68 20.37
N ARG A 43 6.13 1.51 20.28
CA ARG A 43 5.72 2.42 21.37
C ARG A 43 5.11 1.66 22.56
N LEU A 44 4.47 0.52 22.32
CA LEU A 44 3.84 -0.31 23.35
C LEU A 44 4.81 -1.33 23.98
N GLY A 45 6.08 -1.39 23.54
CA GLY A 45 7.05 -2.38 24.02
C GLY A 45 6.69 -3.81 23.65
N LEU A 46 5.81 -4.00 22.67
CA LEU A 46 5.47 -5.31 22.13
C LEU A 46 6.63 -5.74 21.23
N ASN A 47 7.49 -6.60 21.74
CA ASN A 47 8.56 -7.21 20.96
C ASN A 47 7.93 -8.02 19.82
N ALA A 48 8.37 -7.76 18.59
CA ALA A 48 7.91 -8.48 17.40
C ALA A 48 8.27 -9.98 17.44
N ASP A 49 9.09 -10.38 18.41
CA ASP A 49 9.53 -11.73 18.71
C ASP A 49 8.39 -12.68 19.11
N ALA A 50 7.19 -12.16 19.43
CA ALA A 50 6.02 -12.98 19.79
C ALA A 50 5.33 -13.67 18.59
N VAL A 51 5.78 -13.43 17.36
CA VAL A 51 5.23 -14.08 16.14
C VAL A 51 5.99 -15.38 15.82
N GLU A 52 7.09 -15.67 16.51
CA GLU A 52 8.02 -16.77 16.18
C GLU A 52 7.90 -18.01 17.10
N THR A 53 6.80 -18.14 17.87
CA THR A 53 6.47 -19.35 18.66
C THR A 53 5.27 -20.08 18.10
#